data_AF-A0A7L1UX21-F1
#
_entry.id   AF-A0A7L1UX21-F1
#
_cell.length_a   1.000
_cell.length_b   1.000
_cell.length_c   1.000
_cell.angle_alpha   90.00
_cell.angle_beta   90.00
_cell.angle_gamma   90.00
#
_symmetry.space_group_name_H-M   'P 1'
#
loop_
_entity.id
_entity.type
_entity.pdbx_description
1 polymer ?
#
loop_
_entity_poly.entity_id
_entity_poly.type
_entity_poly.pdbx_seq_one_letter_code
_entity_poly.pdbx_strand_id
1 'polypeptide(L)' 'VTEVLQLSDALRDDILPELGVRFEDHEGLPTVVKLVDKDTLLKEREEKKKIEEEKKRKKEEAARKKQQQEVSKL' A
#
# COMPACT_ATOMS: atom_id res chain seq x y z
N VAL A 1 8.12 5.75 18.94
CA VAL A 1 6.86 5.01 18.67
C VAL A 1 6.73 4.60 17.20
N THR A 2 7.37 5.29 16.26
CA THR A 2 7.24 5.06 14.80
C THR A 2 7.83 3.74 14.28
N GLU A 3 9.00 3.31 14.78
CA GLU A 3 9.71 2.15 14.22
C GLU A 3 8.95 0.83 14.41
N VAL A 4 8.36 0.62 15.58
CA VAL A 4 7.53 -0.58 15.84
C VAL A 4 6.33 -0.64 14.90
N LEU A 5 5.67 0.50 14.65
CA LEU A 5 4.53 0.54 13.73
C LEU A 5 4.97 0.26 12.29
N GLN A 6 6.11 0.79 11.87
CA GLN A 6 6.69 0.50 10.55
C GLN A 6 7.04 -0.97 10.37
N LEU A 7 7.62 -1.60 11.40
CA LEU A 7 7.91 -3.04 11.40
C LEU A 7 6.62 -3.87 11.36
N SER A 8 5.59 -3.45 12.10
CA SER A 8 4.26 -4.08 12.06
C SER A 8 3.63 -3.98 10.68
N ASP A 9 3.71 -2.82 10.02
CA ASP A 9 3.19 -2.63 8.66
C ASP A 9 3.94 -3.52 7.66
N ALA A 10 5.28 -3.56 7.72
CA ALA A 10 6.09 -4.44 6.86
C ALA A 10 5.76 -5.93 7.07
N LEU A 11 5.58 -6.34 8.32
CA LEU A 11 5.14 -7.71 8.64
C LEU A 11 3.76 -7.98 8.05
N ARG A 12 2.79 -7.10 8.28
CA ARG A 12 1.38 -7.26 7.85
C ARG A 12 1.23 -7.27 6.33
N ASP A 13 1.90 -6.36 5.63
CA ASP A 13 1.61 -6.05 4.23
C ASP A 13 2.57 -6.73 3.25
N ASP A 14 3.80 -7.06 3.69
CA ASP A 14 4.82 -7.63 2.82
C ASP A 14 5.12 -9.10 3.15
N ILE A 15 5.32 -9.45 4.42
CA ILE A 15 5.80 -10.77 4.83
C ILE A 15 4.65 -11.78 4.97
N LEU A 16 3.62 -11.46 5.74
CA LEU A 16 2.52 -12.40 6.02
C LEU A 16 1.76 -12.86 4.76
N PRO A 17 1.51 -12.00 3.75
CA PRO A 17 0.89 -12.43 2.50
C PRO A 17 1.69 -13.51 1.77
N GLU A 18 3.03 -13.49 1.83
CA GLU A 18 3.88 -14.50 1.21
C GLU A 18 3.78 -15.88 1.87
N LEU A 19 3.28 -15.92 3.11
CA LEU A 19 3.02 -17.12 3.90
C LEU A 19 1.54 -17.54 3.84
N GLY A 20 0.70 -16.84 3.07
CA GLY A 20 -0.74 -17.12 3.04
C GLY A 20 -1.47 -16.66 4.30
N VAL A 21 -0.91 -15.71 5.06
CA VAL A 21 -1.48 -15.24 6.33
C VAL A 21 -2.08 -13.85 6.16
N ARG A 22 -3.29 -13.64 6.70
CA ARG A 22 -3.97 -12.34 6.76
C ARG A 22 -4.45 -12.05 8.18
N PHE A 23 -4.23 -10.82 8.63
CA PHE A 23 -4.82 -10.29 9.87
C PHE A 23 -6.13 -9.57 9.57
N GLU A 24 -7.11 -9.78 10.45
CA GLU A 24 -8.37 -9.03 10.48
C GLU A 24 -8.58 -8.48 11.88
N ASP A 25 -8.53 -7.15 12.00
CA ASP A 25 -8.80 -6.45 13.24
C ASP A 25 -10.29 -6.11 13.34
N HIS A 26 -10.86 -6.36 14.51
CA HIS A 26 -12.24 -6.01 14.83
C HIS A 26 -12.26 -5.19 16.12
N GLU A 27 -13.05 -4.13 16.16
CA GLU A 27 -13.09 -3.23 17.31
C GLU A 27 -13.53 -3.98 18.58
N GLY A 28 -12.75 -3.84 19.65
CA GLY A 28 -13.01 -4.50 20.93
C GLY A 28 -12.76 -6.01 20.96
N LEU A 29 -12.23 -6.59 19.88
CA LEU A 29 -11.93 -8.02 19.79
C LEU A 29 -10.44 -8.25 19.48
N PRO A 30 -9.88 -9.43 19.85
CA PRO A 30 -8.55 -9.81 19.41
C PRO A 30 -8.46 -9.91 17.89
N THR A 31 -7.29 -9.56 17.35
CA THR A 31 -6.97 -9.75 15.92
C THR A 31 -7.14 -11.20 15.52
N VAL A 32 -7.85 -11.43 14.41
CA VAL A 32 -8.06 -12.76 13.83
C VAL A 32 -6.95 -13.04 12.83
N VAL A 33 -6.40 -14.25 12.88
CA VAL A 33 -5.41 -14.75 11.92
C VAL A 33 -6.08 -15.73 10.97
N LYS A 34 -6.09 -15.41 9.68
CA LYS A 34 -6.63 -16.29 8.64
C LYS A 34 -5.53 -16.85 7.76
N LEU A 35 -5.68 -18.13 7.42
CA LEU A 35 -4.94 -18.76 6.33
C LEU A 35 -5.76 -18.61 5.05
N VAL A 36 -5.15 -17.98 4.06
CA VAL A 36 -5.72 -17.68 2.75
C VAL A 36 -4.73 -18.19 1.71
N ASP A 37 -5.24 -18.55 0.53
CA ASP A 37 -4.39 -18.90 -0.59
C ASP A 37 -3.39 -17.79 -0.91
N LYS A 38 -2.11 -18.16 -0.97
CA LYS A 38 -0.99 -17.23 -1.17
C LYS A 38 -1.13 -16.48 -2.49
N ASP A 39 -1.48 -17.17 -3.57
CA ASP A 39 -1.56 -16.57 -4.90
C ASP A 39 -2.66 -15.51 -4.96
N THR A 40 -3.76 -15.75 -4.25
CA THR A 40 -4.84 -14.77 -4.06
C THR A 40 -4.33 -13.52 -3.34
N LEU A 41 -3.62 -13.67 -2.21
CA LEU A 41 -3.07 -12.54 -1.46
C LEU A 41 -2.05 -11.73 -2.27
N LEU A 42 -1.19 -12.40 -3.04
CA LEU A 42 -0.19 -11.73 -3.87
C LEU A 42 -0.80 -10.96 -5.03
N LYS A 43 -1.83 -11.51 -5.69
CA LYS A 43 -2.56 -10.79 -6.75
C LYS A 43 -3.19 -9.49 -6.23
N GLU A 44 -3.88 -9.54 -5.09
CA GLU A 44 -4.47 -8.35 -4.47
C GLU A 44 -3.41 -7.29 -4.13
N ARG A 45 -2.23 -7.72 -3.64
CA ARG A 45 -1.09 -6.83 -3.33
C ARG A 45 -0.55 -6.16 -4.60
N GLU A 46 -0.36 -6.90 -5.68
CA GLU A 46 0.12 -6.34 -6.95
C GLU A 46 -0.87 -5.35 -7.56
N GLU A 47 -2.16 -5.64 -7.51
CA GLU A 47 -3.21 -4.74 -7.99
C GLU A 47 -3.22 -3.43 -7.21
N LYS A 48 -3.13 -3.49 -5.88
CA LYS A 48 -3.00 -2.29 -5.04
C LYS A 48 -1.76 -1.46 -5.40
N LYS A 49 -0.59 -2.11 -5.56
CA LYS A 49 0.65 -1.43 -5.97
C LYS A 49 0.51 -0.72 -7.31
N LYS A 50 -0.08 -1.37 -8.32
CA LYS A 50 -0.33 -0.77 -9.64
C LYS A 50 -1.22 0.48 -9.55
N ILE A 51 -2.28 0.42 -8.73
CA ILE A 51 -3.19 1.56 -8.51
C ILE A 51 -2.46 2.73 -7.83
N GLU A 52 -1.63 2.45 -6.83
CA GLU A 52 -0.86 3.47 -6.12
C GLU A 52 0.21 4.12 -7.00
N GLU A 53 0.93 3.33 -7.78
CA GLU A 53 1.90 3.80 -8.76
C GLU A 53 1.25 4.68 -9.83
N GLU A 54 0.08 4.28 -10.35
CA GLU A 54 -0.65 5.08 -11.33
C GLU A 54 -1.11 6.41 -10.72
N LYS A 55 -1.63 6.39 -9.50
CA LYS A 55 -2.01 7.61 -8.75
C LYS A 55 -0.81 8.52 -8.53
N LYS A 56 0.34 7.97 -8.16
CA LYS A 56 1.60 8.71 -7.95
C LYS A 56 2.06 9.35 -9.26
N ARG A 57 2.10 8.60 -10.36
CA ARG A 57 2.48 9.09 -11.69
C ARG A 57 1.58 10.24 -12.15
N LYS A 58 0.25 10.12 -11.97
CA LYS A 58 -0.70 11.19 -12.32
C LYS A 58 -0.48 12.46 -11.48
N LYS A 59 -0.20 12.31 -10.18
CA LYS A 59 0.11 13.46 -9.30
C LYS A 59 1.40 14.15 -9.71
N GLU A 60 2.45 13.39 -10.02
CA GLU A 60 3.74 13.92 -10.46
C GLU A 60 3.64 14.64 -11.81
N GLU A 61 2.92 14.06 -12.78
CA GLU A 61 2.69 14.70 -14.08
C GLU A 61 1.91 16.01 -13.94
N ALA A 62 0.87 16.03 -13.10
CA ALA A 62 0.09 17.23 -12.84
C ALA A 62 0.92 18.32 -12.15
N ALA A 63 1.78 17.95 -11.20
CA ALA A 63 2.69 18.89 -10.53
C ALA A 63 3.70 19.48 -11.54
N ARG A 64 4.28 18.64 -12.40
CA ARG A 64 5.24 19.07 -13.42
C ARG A 64 4.60 20.00 -14.46
N LYS A 65 3.38 19.69 -14.92
CA LYS A 65 2.63 20.55 -15.84
C LYS A 65 2.32 21.92 -15.23
N LYS A 66 1.94 21.98 -13.95
CA LYS A 66 1.73 23.26 -13.24
C LYS A 66 3.00 24.09 -13.16
N GLN A 67 4.11 23.49 -12.75
CA GLN A 67 5.41 24.19 -12.69
C GLN A 67 5.84 24.72 -14.06
N GLN A 68 5.66 23.94 -15.13
CA GLN A 68 5.96 24.41 -16.49
C GLN A 68 5.07 25.59 -16.90
N GLN A 69 3.78 25.56 -16.58
CA GLN A 69 2.87 26.68 -16.88
C GLN A 69 3.20 27.95 -16.10
N GLU A 70 3.68 27.84 -14.86
CA GLU A 70 4.11 28.99 -14.06
C GLU A 70 5.39 29.62 -14.62
N VAL A 71 6.38 28.80 -15.00
CA VAL A 71 7.63 29.28 -15.63
C VAL A 71 7.36 29.91 -17.00
N SER A 72 6.39 29.40 -17.76
CA SER A 72 6.05 29.93 -19.10
C SER A 72 5.26 31.25 -19.07
N LYS A 73 4.75 31.65 -17.89
CA LYS A 73 3.98 32.88 -17.69
C LYS A 73 4.81 34.03 -17.09
N LEU A 74 6.06 33.75 -16.72
CA LEU A 74 7.08 34.72 -16.30
C LEU A 74 7.95 35.10 -17.51
#